data_AF-A0A957BZS7-F1
#
_entry.id   AF-A0A957BZS7-F1
#
_cell.length_a   1.000
_cell.length_b   1.000
_cell.length_c   1.000
_cell.angle_alpha   90.00
_cell.angle_beta   90.00
_cell.angle_gamma   90.00
#
_symmetry.space_group_name_H-M   'P 1'
#
loop_
_entity.id
_entity.type
_entity.pdbx_description
1 polymer ?
#
loop_
_entity_poly.entity_id
_entity_poly.type
_entity_poly.pdbx_seq_one_letter_code
_entity_poly.pdbx_strand_id
1 'polypeptide(L)'
;MADLPLDLQKLQTVRGALEILVYLYGRPDFVADPDDIMDDLDMNTRRFDKAKRRLVTTGYIQMRGDYLYELTPKGEESAELLTHMVEQDEAQSANKVQREIVLALPRNLVAGQESPLQIGFAPQLEQGHTDIILRLQAIHAEIGDYDEIIHLNANKHIIETTIQPLAYDQARLRLEVFQTSASSDDLTDCGGLYVDVLVMDGGDTGEMMGYSATLEFEK
;
A
#
# COMPACT_ATOMS: atom_id res chain seq x y z
N MET A 1 -4.22 11.97 -6.37
CA MET A 1 -3.48 12.65 -5.30
C MET A 1 -3.51 14.14 -5.57
N ALA A 2 -4.05 14.95 -4.67
CA ALA A 2 -4.01 16.41 -4.82
C ALA A 2 -2.55 16.86 -4.63
N ASP A 3 -2.00 17.58 -5.62
CA ASP A 3 -0.64 18.09 -5.52
C ASP A 3 -0.55 19.14 -4.41
N LEU A 4 0.37 18.92 -3.47
CA LEU A 4 0.66 19.89 -2.42
C LEU A 4 1.14 21.21 -3.04
N PRO A 5 0.75 22.37 -2.47
CA PRO A 5 1.33 23.65 -2.85
C PRO A 5 2.86 23.61 -2.87
N LEU A 6 3.49 24.25 -3.86
CA LEU A 6 4.94 24.20 -4.10
C LEU A 6 5.77 24.54 -2.86
N ASP A 7 5.27 25.41 -1.99
CA ASP A 7 5.98 25.80 -0.78
C ASP A 7 5.93 24.73 0.33
N LEU A 8 4.86 23.92 0.39
CA LEU A 8 4.78 22.75 1.27
C LEU A 8 5.61 21.58 0.76
N GLN A 9 5.71 21.39 -0.56
CA GLN A 9 6.62 20.41 -1.16
C GLN A 9 8.07 20.67 -0.75
N LYS A 10 8.50 21.94 -0.66
CA LYS A 10 9.84 22.30 -0.17
C LYS A 10 10.06 21.89 1.29
N LEU A 11 9.00 21.91 2.12
CA LEU A 11 9.08 21.49 3.52
C LEU A 11 9.25 19.97 3.66
N GLN A 12 8.74 19.17 2.72
CA GLN A 12 8.92 17.69 2.73
C GLN A 12 10.40 17.28 2.72
N THR A 13 11.28 18.13 2.18
CA THR A 13 12.73 17.88 2.18
C THR A 13 13.34 17.89 3.60
N VAL A 14 12.62 18.42 4.59
CA VAL A 14 13.06 18.49 5.99
C VAL A 14 12.12 17.65 6.85
N ARG A 15 12.57 16.43 7.19
CA ARG A 15 11.84 15.49 8.04
C ARG A 15 11.41 16.12 9.37
N GLY A 16 10.13 16.00 9.75
CA GLY A 16 9.58 16.61 10.96
C GLY A 16 8.92 17.98 10.75
N ALA A 17 9.12 18.65 9.61
CA ALA A 17 8.58 20.00 9.42
C ALA A 17 7.06 20.02 9.24
N LEU A 18 6.49 19.07 8.50
CA LEU A 18 5.04 19.01 8.31
C LEU A 18 4.35 18.51 9.58
N GLU A 19 4.97 17.55 10.28
CA GLU A 19 4.47 16.99 11.53
C GLU A 19 4.35 18.06 12.62
N ILE A 20 5.31 18.99 12.71
CA ILE A 20 5.24 20.14 13.64
C ILE A 20 4.08 21.08 13.30
N LEU A 21 3.78 21.31 12.01
CA LEU A 21 2.66 22.18 11.62
C LEU A 21 1.31 21.58 12.04
N VAL A 22 1.10 20.31 11.71
CA VAL A 22 -0.12 19.58 12.10
C VAL A 22 -0.24 19.49 13.61
N TYR A 23 0.88 19.24 14.31
CA TYR A 23 0.92 19.22 15.77
C TYR A 23 0.48 20.55 16.39
N LEU A 24 1.07 21.67 15.96
CA LEU A 24 0.72 22.99 16.49
C LEU A 24 -0.74 23.35 16.18
N TYR A 25 -1.25 22.96 15.01
CA TYR A 25 -2.66 23.20 14.66
C TYR A 25 -3.64 22.50 15.60
N GLY A 26 -3.26 21.33 16.14
CA GLY A 26 -4.04 20.61 17.15
C GLY A 26 -3.95 21.19 18.57
N ARG A 27 -3.10 22.20 18.82
CA ARG A 27 -2.89 22.78 20.16
C ARG A 27 -3.76 24.03 20.38
N PRO A 28 -4.16 24.31 21.64
CA PRO A 28 -4.80 25.57 21.99
C PRO A 28 -3.95 26.76 21.54
N ASP A 29 -4.60 27.76 20.93
CA ASP A 29 -3.96 28.97 20.40
C ASP A 29 -2.84 28.73 19.38
N PHE A 30 -2.72 27.51 18.85
CA PHE A 30 -1.66 27.09 17.94
C PHE A 30 -0.24 27.27 18.47
N VAL A 31 -0.08 27.16 19.79
CA VAL A 31 1.18 27.41 20.49
C VAL A 31 1.65 26.16 21.23
N ALA A 32 2.96 25.90 21.22
CA ALA A 32 3.60 24.92 22.09
C ALA A 32 5.05 25.29 22.41
N ASP A 33 5.56 24.77 23.53
CA ASP A 33 6.99 24.87 23.83
C ASP A 33 7.80 23.79 23.08
N PRO A 34 9.12 23.98 22.95
CA PRO A 34 9.97 23.08 22.18
C PRO A 34 10.05 21.67 22.74
N ASP A 35 10.01 21.52 24.06
CA ASP A 35 10.18 20.23 24.73
C ASP A 35 8.92 19.39 24.52
N ASP A 36 7.73 19.99 24.69
CA ASP A 36 6.44 19.37 24.37
C ASP A 36 6.39 18.88 22.90
N ILE A 37 6.81 19.72 21.94
CA ILE A 37 6.83 19.33 20.51
C ILE A 37 7.78 18.15 20.28
N MET A 38 8.95 18.14 20.92
CA MET A 38 9.93 17.07 20.76
C MET A 38 9.47 15.76 21.37
N ASP A 39 8.88 15.80 22.56
CA ASP A 39 8.41 14.63 23.28
C ASP A 39 7.21 13.98 22.57
N ASP A 40 6.21 14.77 22.19
CA ASP A 40 4.98 14.24 21.57
C ASP A 40 5.20 13.73 20.14
N LEU A 41 6.18 14.28 19.41
CA LEU A 41 6.52 13.83 18.06
C LEU A 41 7.66 12.81 18.01
N ASP A 42 8.18 12.37 19.17
CA ASP A 42 9.36 11.50 19.29
C ASP A 42 10.54 12.01 18.43
N MET A 43 10.84 13.31 18.57
CA MET A 43 11.85 14.00 17.79
C MET A 43 13.05 14.36 18.65
N ASN A 44 14.24 13.91 18.24
CA ASN A 44 15.47 14.41 18.85
C ASN A 44 15.73 15.90 18.52
N THR A 45 16.50 16.56 19.39
CA THR A 45 16.84 17.99 19.30
C THR A 45 17.42 18.37 17.93
N ARG A 46 18.27 17.50 17.34
CA ARG A 46 18.88 17.78 16.03
C ARG A 46 17.86 17.81 14.90
N ARG A 47 16.86 16.91 14.91
CA ARG A 47 15.77 16.87 13.93
C ARG A 47 14.87 18.09 14.11
N PHE A 48 14.47 18.37 15.36
CA PHE A 48 13.66 19.54 15.71
C PHE A 48 14.31 20.84 15.26
N ASP A 49 15.58 21.09 15.58
CA ASP A 49 16.28 22.32 15.21
C ASP A 49 16.37 22.57 13.70
N LYS A 50 16.48 21.50 12.91
CA LYS A 50 16.45 21.60 11.44
C LYS A 50 15.07 21.96 10.94
N ALA A 51 14.04 21.26 11.40
CA ALA A 51 12.65 21.48 11.04
C ALA A 51 12.18 22.88 11.45
N LYS A 52 12.34 23.23 12.71
CA LYS A 52 12.10 24.55 13.30
C LYS A 52 12.78 25.68 12.50
N ARG A 53 14.09 25.57 12.23
CA ARG A 53 14.80 26.59 11.44
C ARG A 53 14.15 26.76 10.07
N ARG A 54 13.83 25.66 9.38
CA ARG A 54 13.16 25.71 8.08
C ARG A 54 11.82 26.43 8.20
N LEU A 55 10.95 26.02 9.12
CA LEU A 55 9.61 26.56 9.31
C LEU A 55 9.62 28.05 9.68
N VAL A 56 10.55 28.49 10.53
CA VAL A 56 10.74 29.91 10.87
C VAL A 56 11.20 30.69 9.64
N THR A 57 12.20 30.19 8.90
CA THR A 57 12.73 30.91 7.71
C THR A 57 11.73 31.03 6.57
N THR A 58 10.80 30.08 6.44
CA THR A 58 9.75 30.11 5.42
C THR A 58 8.46 30.78 5.90
N GLY A 59 8.46 31.27 7.14
CA GLY A 59 7.39 32.06 7.75
C GLY A 59 6.12 31.26 8.03
N TYR A 60 6.23 29.98 8.38
CA TYR A 60 5.06 29.19 8.81
C TYR A 60 4.86 29.26 10.33
N ILE A 61 5.96 29.27 11.09
CA ILE A 61 5.92 29.42 12.54
C ILE A 61 6.75 30.63 12.95
N GLN A 62 6.44 31.20 14.10
CA GLN A 62 7.23 32.24 14.73
C GLN A 62 7.42 31.95 16.21
N MET A 63 8.48 32.53 16.78
CA MET A 63 8.68 32.47 18.22
C MET A 63 7.91 33.61 18.87
N ARG A 64 6.99 33.26 19.77
CA ARG A 64 6.35 34.21 20.69
C ARG A 64 7.28 34.45 21.88
N GLY A 65 7.00 35.49 22.68
CA GLY A 65 7.64 35.64 23.99
C GLY A 65 7.57 34.34 24.81
N ASP A 66 8.54 34.14 25.71
CA ASP A 66 8.65 32.96 26.58
C ASP A 66 9.03 31.64 25.88
N TYR A 67 9.79 31.71 24.78
CA TYR A 67 10.34 30.53 24.05
C TYR A 67 9.31 29.59 23.43
N LEU A 68 8.06 30.03 23.33
CA LEU A 68 6.99 29.27 22.68
C LEU A 68 7.01 29.48 21.16
N TYR A 69 6.67 28.45 20.40
CA TYR A 69 6.45 28.55 18.96
C TYR A 69 4.96 28.58 18.67
N GLU A 70 4.55 29.53 17.83
CA GLU A 70 3.16 29.67 17.37
C GLU A 70 3.07 29.60 15.84
N LEU A 71 1.94 29.12 15.34
CA LEU A 71 1.63 29.23 13.91
C LEU A 71 1.45 30.71 13.54
N THR A 72 1.93 31.06 12.34
CA THR A 72 1.55 32.32 11.67
C THR A 72 0.25 32.10 10.89
N PRO A 73 -0.42 33.15 10.36
CA PRO A 73 -1.60 32.95 9.50
C PRO A 73 -1.33 32.03 8.30
N LYS A 74 -0.14 32.13 7.70
CA LYS A 74 0.31 31.20 6.64
C LYS A 74 0.48 29.77 7.15
N GLY A 75 0.98 29.62 8.37
CA GLY A 75 1.11 28.36 9.09
C GLY A 75 -0.22 27.69 9.32
N GLU A 76 -1.20 28.44 9.81
CA GLU A 76 -2.57 27.99 10.07
C GLU A 76 -3.25 27.46 8.81
N GLU A 77 -3.35 28.28 7.75
CA GLU A 77 -3.96 27.87 6.47
C GLU A 77 -3.32 26.59 5.90
N SER A 78 -2.00 26.48 6.06
CA SER A 78 -1.26 25.32 5.56
C SER A 78 -1.43 24.09 6.43
N ALA A 79 -1.47 24.26 7.75
CA ALA A 79 -1.66 23.16 8.68
C ALA A 79 -3.10 22.62 8.64
N GLU A 80 -4.10 23.49 8.43
CA GLU A 80 -5.48 23.11 8.15
C GLU A 80 -5.57 22.23 6.90
N LEU A 81 -4.95 22.66 5.80
CA LEU A 81 -4.89 21.89 4.55
C LEU A 81 -4.22 20.52 4.78
N LEU A 82 -3.08 20.48 5.48
CA LEU A 82 -2.38 19.24 5.78
C LEU A 82 -3.22 18.30 6.64
N THR A 83 -3.92 18.83 7.64
CA THR A 83 -4.80 18.05 8.54
C THR A 83 -5.93 17.42 7.74
N HIS A 84 -6.61 18.20 6.89
CA HIS A 84 -7.68 17.66 6.03
C HIS A 84 -7.19 16.61 5.04
N MET A 85 -5.96 16.73 4.51
CA MET A 85 -5.39 15.70 3.65
C MET A 85 -5.11 14.41 4.42
N VAL A 86 -4.58 14.51 5.64
CA VAL A 86 -4.36 13.34 6.51
C VAL A 86 -5.70 12.68 6.87
N GLU A 87 -6.72 13.46 7.24
CA GLU A 87 -8.06 12.95 7.52
C GLU A 87 -8.69 12.27 6.29
N GLN A 88 -8.48 12.82 5.09
CA GLN A 88 -8.95 12.20 3.85
C GLN A 88 -8.24 10.88 3.54
N ASP A 89 -6.92 10.82 3.73
CA ASP A 89 -6.14 9.59 3.55
C ASP A 89 -6.52 8.53 4.58
N GLU A 90 -6.76 8.92 5.84
CA GLU A 90 -7.25 8.03 6.89
C GLU A 90 -8.68 7.53 6.62
N ALA A 91 -9.59 8.42 6.17
CA ALA A 91 -10.94 8.04 5.79
C ALA A 91 -10.97 7.11 4.57
N GLN A 92 -10.09 7.34 3.58
CA GLN A 92 -9.93 6.42 2.46
C GLN A 92 -9.35 5.07 2.91
N SER A 93 -8.41 5.06 3.85
CA SER A 93 -7.83 3.83 4.40
C SER A 93 -8.84 3.04 5.25
N ALA A 94 -9.74 3.72 5.99
CA ALA A 94 -10.83 3.09 6.74
C ALA A 94 -11.85 2.38 5.82
N ASN A 95 -11.97 2.83 4.58
CA ASN A 95 -12.78 2.24 3.53
C ASN A 95 -12.05 1.17 2.71
N LYS A 96 -10.85 0.75 3.11
CA LYS A 96 -10.14 -0.34 2.45
C LYS A 96 -10.15 -1.63 3.28
N VAL A 97 -10.18 -2.77 2.60
CA VAL A 97 -10.00 -4.10 3.18
C VAL A 97 -8.72 -4.69 2.60
N GLN A 98 -7.80 -5.09 3.47
CA GLN A 98 -6.62 -5.84 3.06
C GLN A 98 -6.91 -7.34 3.08
N ARG A 99 -6.49 -8.07 2.03
CA ARG A 99 -6.52 -9.55 2.04
C ARG A 99 -5.26 -10.15 1.47
N GLU A 100 -4.93 -11.33 1.98
CA GLU A 100 -3.82 -12.13 1.46
C GLU A 100 -4.31 -13.03 0.33
N ILE A 101 -3.65 -12.91 -0.82
CA ILE A 101 -3.75 -13.87 -1.92
C ILE A 101 -2.57 -14.84 -1.84
N VAL A 102 -2.82 -16.10 -2.13
CA VAL A 102 -1.81 -17.16 -2.14
C VAL A 102 -1.85 -17.88 -3.47
N LEU A 103 -0.71 -17.93 -4.16
CA LEU A 103 -0.49 -18.79 -5.32
C LEU A 103 0.31 -20.00 -4.87
N ALA A 104 -0.25 -21.20 -5.01
CA ALA A 104 0.39 -22.45 -4.62
C ALA A 104 0.67 -23.33 -5.85
N LEU A 105 1.92 -23.79 -5.96
CA LEU A 105 2.39 -24.64 -7.06
C LEU A 105 3.55 -25.52 -6.58
N PRO A 106 3.89 -26.60 -7.29
CA PRO A 106 5.07 -27.40 -6.95
C PRO A 106 6.34 -26.57 -6.94
N ARG A 107 7.28 -26.92 -6.05
CA ARG A 107 8.56 -26.22 -5.88
C ARG A 107 9.33 -26.08 -7.20
N ASN A 108 9.35 -27.14 -7.99
CA ASN A 108 9.93 -27.17 -9.33
C ASN A 108 8.85 -27.64 -10.32
N LEU A 109 8.93 -27.15 -11.54
CA LEU A 109 8.07 -27.62 -12.62
C LEU A 109 8.87 -28.49 -13.59
N VAL A 110 8.19 -29.36 -14.34
CA VAL A 110 8.84 -30.25 -15.32
C VAL A 110 8.37 -29.86 -16.73
N ALA A 111 9.31 -29.62 -17.63
CA ALA A 111 9.02 -29.18 -18.99
C ALA A 111 8.10 -30.19 -19.70
N GLY A 112 7.02 -29.67 -20.30
CA GLY A 112 6.01 -30.46 -21.00
C GLY A 112 5.05 -31.25 -20.12
N GLN A 113 5.20 -31.23 -18.79
CA GLN A 113 4.32 -31.92 -17.85
C GLN A 113 3.33 -30.93 -17.20
N GLU A 114 2.04 -31.21 -17.31
CA GLU A 114 1.01 -30.46 -16.59
C GLU A 114 1.22 -30.57 -15.08
N SER A 115 1.22 -29.42 -14.42
CA SER A 115 1.39 -29.29 -12.98
C SER A 115 0.17 -28.58 -12.37
N PRO A 116 -0.26 -28.96 -11.16
CA PRO A 116 -1.36 -28.28 -10.49
C PRO A 116 -0.94 -26.87 -10.06
N LEU A 117 -1.87 -25.93 -10.19
CA LEU A 117 -1.73 -24.55 -9.72
C LEU A 117 -2.99 -24.18 -8.95
N GLN A 118 -2.83 -23.65 -7.75
CA GLN A 118 -3.94 -23.21 -6.93
C GLN A 118 -3.80 -21.72 -6.62
N ILE A 119 -4.89 -20.97 -6.75
CA ILE A 119 -4.99 -19.59 -6.27
C ILE A 119 -5.98 -19.56 -5.13
N GLY A 120 -5.60 -19.00 -4.00
CA GLY A 120 -6.45 -18.96 -2.81
C GLY A 120 -6.48 -17.60 -2.15
N PHE A 121 -7.59 -17.33 -1.48
CA PHE A 121 -7.74 -16.21 -0.55
C PHE A 121 -7.91 -16.75 0.87
N ALA A 122 -7.15 -16.17 1.81
CA ALA A 122 -7.32 -16.49 3.22
C ALA A 122 -8.70 -16.01 3.71
N PRO A 123 -9.36 -16.74 4.63
CA PRO A 123 -10.60 -16.28 5.24
C PRO A 123 -10.34 -15.00 6.06
N GLN A 124 -11.30 -14.08 6.08
CA GLN A 124 -11.20 -12.84 6.84
C GLN A 124 -12.41 -12.65 7.75
N LEU A 125 -12.19 -12.04 8.92
CA LEU A 125 -13.23 -11.76 9.90
C LEU A 125 -14.16 -10.63 9.46
N GLU A 126 -13.67 -9.66 8.67
CA GLU A 126 -14.48 -8.56 8.17
C GLU A 126 -15.36 -8.99 6.99
N GLN A 127 -16.66 -8.67 7.09
CA GLN A 127 -17.64 -8.91 6.05
C GLN A 127 -17.55 -7.79 5.00
N GLY A 128 -16.84 -8.09 3.91
CA GLY A 128 -16.89 -7.34 2.66
C GLY A 128 -17.30 -8.29 1.54
N HIS A 129 -18.23 -7.85 0.69
CA HIS A 129 -18.56 -8.51 -0.56
C HIS A 129 -17.99 -7.65 -1.67
N THR A 130 -17.07 -8.21 -2.46
CA THR A 130 -16.52 -7.49 -3.61
C THR A 130 -16.30 -8.46 -4.75
N ASP A 131 -16.55 -7.97 -5.96
CA ASP A 131 -16.36 -8.72 -7.18
C ASP A 131 -14.99 -8.35 -7.73
N ILE A 132 -14.18 -9.39 -7.97
CA ILE A 132 -12.81 -9.24 -8.43
C ILE A 132 -12.59 -10.02 -9.70
N ILE A 133 -11.65 -9.55 -10.51
CA ILE A 133 -11.16 -10.22 -11.71
C ILE A 133 -9.73 -10.63 -11.45
N LEU A 134 -9.47 -11.94 -11.49
CA LEU A 134 -8.11 -12.48 -11.51
C LEU A 134 -7.66 -12.63 -12.95
N ARG A 135 -6.50 -12.05 -13.25
CA ARG A 135 -5.81 -12.27 -14.51
C ARG A 135 -4.49 -12.96 -14.24
N LEU A 136 -4.34 -14.17 -14.77
CA LEU A 136 -3.11 -14.93 -14.63
C LEU A 136 -2.43 -15.07 -15.99
N GLN A 137 -1.17 -14.65 -16.04
CA GLN A 137 -0.30 -14.75 -17.20
C GLN A 137 0.93 -15.54 -16.86
N ALA A 138 1.42 -16.30 -17.84
CA ALA A 138 2.66 -17.04 -17.72
C ALA A 138 3.62 -16.69 -18.87
N ILE A 139 4.91 -16.63 -18.54
CA ILE A 139 6.01 -16.53 -19.48
C ILE A 139 6.82 -17.82 -19.36
N HIS A 140 7.17 -18.42 -20.51
CA HIS A 140 7.83 -19.74 -20.60
C HIS A 140 7.01 -20.90 -20.02
N ALA A 141 5.70 -20.72 -19.92
CA ALA A 141 4.75 -21.77 -19.63
C ALA A 141 3.42 -21.47 -20.32
N GLU A 142 2.67 -22.51 -20.62
CA GLU A 142 1.32 -22.46 -21.15
C GLU A 142 0.34 -22.55 -19.99
N ILE A 143 -0.40 -21.47 -19.83
CA ILE A 143 -1.63 -21.37 -19.06
C ILE A 143 -2.58 -20.70 -20.03
N GLY A 144 -3.75 -21.27 -20.28
CA GLY A 144 -4.69 -20.68 -21.24
C GLY A 144 -5.02 -19.22 -20.88
N ASP A 145 -5.85 -18.56 -21.69
CA ASP A 145 -6.38 -17.25 -21.31
C ASP A 145 -7.18 -17.41 -20.00
N TYR A 146 -6.59 -16.94 -18.90
CA TYR A 146 -7.11 -17.17 -17.55
C TYR A 146 -7.51 -15.84 -16.92
N ASP A 147 -8.75 -15.44 -17.23
CA ASP A 147 -9.45 -14.32 -16.65
C ASP A 147 -10.70 -14.86 -15.91
N GLU A 148 -10.65 -14.89 -14.57
CA GLU A 148 -11.72 -15.45 -13.74
C GLU A 148 -12.37 -14.36 -12.88
N ILE A 149 -13.71 -14.28 -12.90
CA ILE A 149 -14.47 -13.38 -12.03
C ILE A 149 -14.82 -14.12 -10.74
N ILE A 150 -14.49 -13.53 -9.59
CA ILE A 150 -14.72 -14.11 -8.28
C ILE A 150 -15.57 -13.15 -7.44
N HIS A 151 -16.64 -13.70 -6.88
CA HIS A 151 -17.41 -13.05 -5.83
C HIS A 151 -16.74 -13.31 -4.47
N LEU A 152 -15.88 -12.38 -4.07
CA LEU A 152 -15.12 -12.51 -2.84
C LEU A 152 -16.03 -12.24 -1.63
N ASN A 153 -16.07 -13.19 -0.70
CA ASN A 153 -16.82 -13.07 0.56
C ASN A 153 -15.90 -13.41 1.76
N ALA A 154 -16.42 -13.42 2.99
CA ALA A 154 -15.60 -13.68 4.18
C ALA A 154 -14.97 -15.10 4.23
N ASN A 155 -15.43 -16.04 3.40
CA ASN A 155 -14.96 -17.42 3.41
C ASN A 155 -13.66 -17.59 2.61
N LYS A 156 -12.99 -18.71 2.90
CA LYS A 156 -11.89 -19.20 2.08
C LYS A 156 -12.38 -19.45 0.65
N HIS A 157 -11.63 -18.95 -0.32
CA HIS A 157 -11.83 -19.26 -1.73
C HIS A 157 -10.58 -19.95 -2.28
N ILE A 158 -10.74 -21.02 -3.04
CA ILE A 158 -9.65 -21.71 -3.73
C ILE A 158 -10.11 -21.99 -5.15
N ILE A 159 -9.25 -21.64 -6.09
CA ILE A 159 -9.36 -21.90 -7.50
C ILE A 159 -8.24 -22.87 -7.86
N GLU A 160 -8.59 -23.91 -8.61
CA GLU A 160 -7.66 -24.91 -9.09
C GLU A 160 -7.58 -24.82 -10.61
N THR A 161 -6.36 -24.76 -11.13
CA THR A 161 -6.06 -24.80 -12.56
C THR A 161 -4.78 -25.59 -12.78
N THR A 162 -4.33 -25.70 -14.03
CA THR A 162 -3.09 -26.38 -14.39
C THR A 162 -2.19 -25.45 -15.19
N ILE A 163 -0.89 -25.74 -15.16
CA ILE A 163 0.13 -25.05 -15.92
C ILE A 163 1.04 -26.07 -16.60
N GLN A 164 1.39 -25.83 -17.86
CA GLN A 164 2.33 -26.65 -18.60
C GLN A 164 3.61 -25.84 -18.93
N PRO A 165 4.73 -26.08 -18.23
CA PRO A 165 5.97 -25.36 -18.49
C PRO A 165 6.58 -25.72 -19.84
N LEU A 166 7.21 -24.76 -20.50
CA LEU A 166 8.01 -24.97 -21.70
C LEU A 166 9.46 -25.32 -21.33
N ALA A 167 10.26 -25.80 -22.29
CA ALA A 167 11.65 -26.20 -22.09
C ALA A 167 12.61 -25.00 -21.93
N TYR A 168 12.46 -24.28 -20.82
CA TYR A 168 13.35 -23.21 -20.34
C TYR A 168 13.80 -23.55 -18.92
N ASP A 169 14.79 -22.83 -18.38
CA ASP A 169 15.26 -23.05 -16.99
C ASP A 169 14.30 -22.45 -15.94
N GLN A 170 13.41 -21.56 -16.37
CA GLN A 170 12.53 -20.81 -15.49
C GLN A 170 11.20 -20.45 -16.17
N ALA A 171 10.10 -20.56 -15.44
CA ALA A 171 8.80 -20.02 -15.79
C ALA A 171 8.46 -18.86 -14.85
N ARG A 172 7.86 -17.79 -15.40
CA ARG A 172 7.42 -16.62 -14.63
C ARG A 172 5.90 -16.53 -14.68
N LEU A 173 5.29 -16.43 -13.51
CA LEU A 173 3.85 -16.25 -13.32
C LEU A 173 3.59 -14.83 -12.85
N ARG A 174 2.61 -14.17 -13.48
CA ARG A 174 2.09 -12.85 -13.11
C ARG A 174 0.61 -12.99 -12.83
N LEU A 175 0.23 -12.80 -11.58
CA LEU A 175 -1.14 -12.73 -11.13
C LEU A 175 -1.49 -11.27 -10.87
N GLU A 176 -2.50 -10.75 -11.54
CA GLU A 176 -3.06 -9.42 -11.33
C GLU A 176 -4.47 -9.54 -10.79
N VAL A 177 -4.84 -8.67 -9.86
CA VAL A 177 -6.16 -8.63 -9.26
C VAL A 177 -6.77 -7.26 -9.46
N PHE A 178 -7.94 -7.25 -10.08
CA PHE A 178 -8.72 -6.04 -10.27
C PHE A 178 -10.03 -6.14 -9.50
N GLN A 179 -10.49 -5.05 -8.92
CA GLN A 179 -11.82 -4.94 -8.33
C GLN A 179 -12.76 -4.21 -9.30
N THR A 180 -13.97 -4.73 -9.47
CA THR A 180 -15.04 -4.03 -10.19
C THR A 180 -15.75 -3.08 -9.24
N SER A 181 -15.88 -1.81 -9.63
CA SER A 181 -16.71 -0.84 -8.91
C SER A 181 -18.19 -1.23 -8.99
N ALA A 182 -18.93 -1.09 -7.89
CA ALA A 182 -20.38 -1.34 -7.89
C ALA A 182 -21.17 -0.27 -8.67
N SER A 183 -20.56 0.87 -8.96
CA SER A 183 -21.22 2.05 -9.55
C SER A 183 -20.71 2.43 -10.93
N SER A 184 -19.58 1.89 -11.36
CA SER A 184 -19.00 2.08 -12.69
C SER A 184 -18.42 0.77 -13.22
N ASP A 185 -18.40 0.60 -14.55
CA ASP A 185 -17.68 -0.51 -15.22
C ASP A 185 -16.14 -0.34 -15.15
N ASP A 186 -15.64 0.50 -14.23
CA ASP A 186 -14.21 0.73 -14.07
C ASP A 186 -13.58 -0.40 -13.25
N LEU A 187 -12.37 -0.78 -13.67
CA LEU A 187 -11.52 -1.74 -12.98
C LEU A 187 -10.46 -1.00 -12.18
N THR A 188 -10.45 -1.22 -10.87
CA THR A 188 -9.42 -0.70 -9.98
C THR A 188 -8.36 -1.77 -9.76
N ASP A 189 -7.08 -1.43 -9.93
CA ASP A 189 -5.96 -2.33 -9.63
C ASP A 189 -5.81 -2.50 -8.11
N CYS A 190 -5.94 -3.74 -7.63
CA CYS A 190 -5.83 -4.11 -6.22
C CYS A 190 -4.46 -4.71 -5.87
N GLY A 191 -3.55 -4.77 -6.84
CA GLY A 191 -2.23 -5.38 -6.74
C GLY A 191 -2.16 -6.76 -7.37
N GLY A 192 -1.14 -7.52 -6.98
CA GLY A 192 -0.87 -8.82 -7.58
C GLY A 192 0.38 -9.49 -7.04
N LEU A 193 0.80 -10.54 -7.73
CA LEU A 193 1.94 -11.36 -7.36
C LEU A 193 2.74 -11.74 -8.60
N TYR A 194 4.07 -11.70 -8.47
CA TYR A 194 4.99 -12.20 -9.48
C TYR A 194 5.81 -13.33 -8.88
N VAL A 195 5.80 -14.50 -9.52
CA VAL A 195 6.51 -15.68 -9.03
C VAL A 195 7.38 -16.24 -10.13
N ASP A 196 8.61 -16.55 -9.74
CA ASP A 196 9.65 -17.10 -10.59
C ASP A 196 9.93 -18.52 -10.13
N VAL A 197 9.75 -19.50 -11.03
CA VAL A 197 9.74 -20.93 -10.69
C VAL A 197 10.74 -21.66 -11.57
N LEU A 198 11.55 -22.53 -10.96
CA LEU A 198 12.50 -23.35 -11.69
C LEU A 198 11.77 -24.41 -12.52
N VAL A 199 12.22 -24.58 -13.76
CA VAL A 199 11.74 -25.62 -14.67
C VAL A 199 12.88 -26.59 -14.94
N MET A 200 12.58 -27.88 -14.86
CA MET A 200 13.52 -28.97 -15.03
C MET A 200 13.15 -29.82 -16.25
N ASP A 201 14.14 -30.44 -16.88
CA ASP A 201 13.91 -31.37 -18.01
C ASP A 201 13.21 -32.67 -17.58
N GLY A 202 13.21 -32.99 -16.28
CA GLY A 202 12.59 -34.18 -15.71
C GLY A 202 12.88 -34.32 -14.22
N GLY A 203 12.16 -35.22 -13.56
CA GLY A 203 12.33 -35.51 -12.13
C GLY A 203 11.06 -35.28 -11.32
N ASP A 204 11.23 -35.12 -10.01
CA ASP A 204 10.15 -34.85 -9.07
C ASP A 204 9.89 -33.33 -8.98
N THR A 205 8.64 -32.92 -9.13
CA THR A 205 8.22 -31.52 -8.98
C THR A 205 8.31 -31.04 -7.52
N GLY A 206 8.36 -31.99 -6.58
CA GLY A 206 8.51 -31.73 -5.14
C GLY A 206 7.21 -31.29 -4.47
N GLU A 207 7.35 -30.77 -3.24
CA GLU A 207 6.20 -30.31 -2.45
C GLU A 207 5.58 -29.01 -3.00
N MET A 208 4.30 -28.80 -2.69
CA MET A 208 3.59 -27.56 -3.01
C MET A 208 4.15 -26.40 -2.15
N MET A 209 4.52 -25.31 -2.81
CA MET A 209 5.00 -24.08 -2.23
C MET A 209 3.95 -22.99 -2.41
N GLY A 210 3.62 -22.26 -1.33
CA GLY A 210 2.75 -21.10 -1.37
C GLY A 210 3.54 -19.80 -1.44
N TYR A 211 3.15 -18.93 -2.36
CA TYR A 211 3.66 -17.56 -2.51
C TYR A 211 2.52 -16.60 -2.24
N SER A 212 2.72 -15.60 -1.40
CA SER A 212 1.64 -14.70 -1.00
C SER A 212 1.95 -13.23 -1.18
N ALA A 213 0.89 -12.45 -1.33
CA ALA A 213 0.92 -10.99 -1.37
C ALA A 213 -0.32 -10.42 -0.65
N THR A 214 -0.17 -9.25 -0.06
CA THR A 214 -1.29 -8.48 0.49
C THR A 214 -1.85 -7.59 -0.60
N LEU A 215 -3.16 -7.68 -0.80
CA LEU A 215 -3.95 -6.88 -1.73
C LEU A 215 -4.81 -5.89 -0.95
N GLU A 216 -5.15 -4.77 -1.58
CA GLU A 216 -6.03 -3.75 -1.03
C GLU A 216 -7.28 -3.60 -1.90
N PHE A 217 -8.44 -3.76 -1.26
CA PHE A 217 -9.76 -3.61 -1.87
C PHE A 217 -10.47 -2.41 -1.27
N GLU A 218 -11.31 -1.74 -2.05
CA GLU A 218 -12.27 -0.76 -1.56
C GLU A 218 -13.50 -1.49 -0.98
N LYS A 219 -14.07 -0.99 0.11
CA LYS A 219 -15.28 -1.52 0.76
C LYS A 219 -16.55 -1.23 -0.03
#